data_AF-A0A2P2GQI8-F1
#
_entry.id   AF-A0A2P2GQI8-F1
#
_cell.length_a   1.000
_cell.length_b   1.000
_cell.length_c   1.000
_cell.angle_alpha   90.00
_cell.angle_beta   90.00
_cell.angle_gamma   90.00
#
_symmetry.space_group_name_H-M   'P 1'
#
loop_
_entity.id
_entity.type
_entity.pdbx_description
1 polymer ?
#
loop_
_entity_poly.entity_id
_entity_poly.type
_entity_poly.pdbx_seq_one_letter_code
_entity_poly.pdbx_strand_id
1 'polypeptide(L)'
;MNDVMMKLVSAAITAALVALVGYAGVARRRRQVARAEAARTSTEDPTQALLRDAEEADRQRDALTAQGRLAEALHPARDAVDHWTALTQARVGRFQNERQTALRRLEALRSRAGSV
;
A
#
# COMPACT_ATOMS: atom_id res chain seq x y z
N MET A 1 9.95 -31.16 -26.18
CA MET A 1 8.68 -30.41 -26.36
C MET A 1 8.20 -29.69 -25.11
N ASN A 2 8.71 -30.00 -23.90
CA ASN A 2 8.29 -29.34 -22.65
C ASN A 2 8.92 -27.95 -22.42
N ASP A 3 10.10 -27.68 -22.97
CA ASP A 3 10.83 -26.42 -22.74
C ASP A 3 10.13 -25.19 -23.36
N VAL A 4 9.60 -25.37 -24.58
CA VAL A 4 8.86 -24.32 -25.31
C VAL A 4 7.53 -24.00 -24.61
N MET A 5 6.85 -25.04 -24.08
CA MET A 5 5.60 -24.86 -23.32
C MET A 5 5.85 -24.14 -21.99
N MET A 6 6.94 -24.46 -21.28
CA MET A 6 7.30 -23.80 -20.02
C MET A 6 7.65 -22.31 -20.20
N LYS A 7 8.31 -21.96 -21.31
CA LYS A 7 8.61 -20.55 -21.66
C LYS A 7 7.35 -19.74 -21.99
N LEU A 8 6.41 -20.34 -22.74
CA LEU A 8 5.13 -19.68 -23.06
C LEU A 8 4.29 -19.43 -21.80
N VAL A 9 4.24 -20.40 -20.89
CA VAL A 9 3.53 -20.25 -19.61
C VAL A 9 4.18 -19.18 -18.74
N SER A 10 5.52 -19.16 -18.63
CA SER A 10 6.25 -18.13 -17.87
C SER A 10 6.04 -16.71 -18.42
N ALA A 11 6.05 -16.56 -19.75
CA ALA A 11 5.79 -15.29 -20.41
C ALA A 11 4.35 -14.80 -20.15
N ALA A 12 3.37 -15.70 -20.23
CA ALA A 12 1.97 -15.38 -19.95
C ALA A 12 1.74 -14.96 -18.49
N ILE A 13 2.36 -15.68 -17.53
CA ILE A 13 2.27 -15.35 -16.10
C ILE A 13 2.91 -13.99 -15.81
N THR A 14 4.07 -13.71 -16.41
CA THR A 14 4.78 -12.43 -16.21
C THR A 14 3.95 -11.28 -16.75
N ALA A 15 3.37 -11.41 -17.94
CA ALA A 15 2.51 -10.38 -18.53
C ALA A 15 1.24 -10.15 -17.68
N ALA A 16 0.63 -11.21 -17.17
CA ALA A 16 -0.54 -11.13 -16.30
C ALA A 16 -0.22 -10.41 -14.98
N LEU A 17 0.93 -10.68 -14.37
CA LEU A 17 1.36 -10.00 -13.14
C LEU A 17 1.63 -8.51 -13.38
N VAL A 18 2.28 -8.15 -14.48
CA VAL A 18 2.52 -6.74 -14.84
C VAL A 18 1.20 -6.01 -15.09
N ALA A 19 0.27 -6.63 -15.82
CA ALA A 19 -1.06 -6.07 -16.06
C ALA A 19 -1.86 -5.90 -14.75
N LEU A 20 -1.79 -6.87 -13.84
CA LEU A 20 -2.47 -6.80 -12.54
C LEU A 20 -1.92 -5.66 -11.67
N VAL A 21 -0.59 -5.50 -11.61
CA VAL A 21 0.05 -4.42 -10.85
C VAL A 21 -0.29 -3.06 -11.45
N GLY A 22 -0.25 -2.93 -12.79
CA GLY A 22 -0.66 -1.71 -13.48
C GLY A 22 -2.13 -1.36 -13.26
N TYR A 23 -3.02 -2.35 -13.37
CA TYR A 23 -4.46 -2.18 -13.16
C TYR A 23 -4.80 -1.80 -11.71
N ALA A 24 -4.15 -2.44 -10.73
CA ALA A 24 -4.31 -2.10 -9.32
C ALA A 24 -3.88 -0.66 -9.02
N GLY A 25 -2.80 -0.18 -9.67
CA GLY A 25 -2.34 1.21 -9.58
C GLY A 25 -3.35 2.21 -10.18
N VAL A 26 -3.89 1.92 -11.37
CA VAL A 26 -4.85 2.81 -12.05
C VAL A 26 -6.21 2.84 -11.34
N ALA A 27 -6.71 1.70 -10.86
CA ALA A 27 -7.94 1.62 -10.08
C ALA A 27 -7.84 2.42 -8.77
N ARG A 28 -6.67 2.41 -8.11
CA ARG A 28 -6.40 3.24 -6.93
C ARG A 28 -6.35 4.73 -7.26
N ARG A 29 -5.71 5.12 -8.37
CA ARG A 29 -5.64 6.52 -8.81
C ARG A 29 -7.02 7.10 -9.10
N ARG A 30 -7.91 6.32 -9.75
CA ARG A 30 -9.31 6.73 -10.00
C ARG A 30 -10.10 6.93 -8.70
N ARG A 31 -9.90 6.08 -7.69
CA ARG A 31 -10.54 6.29 -6.36
C ARG A 31 -10.03 7.54 -5.67
N GLN A 32 -8.75 7.88 -5.82
CA GLN A 32 -8.19 9.12 -5.27
C GLN A 32 -8.76 10.37 -5.96
N VAL A 33 -8.98 10.33 -7.28
CA VAL A 33 -9.61 11.45 -8.01
C VAL A 33 -11.07 11.62 -7.58
N ALA A 34 -11.84 10.54 -7.48
CA ALA A 34 -13.23 10.59 -7.00
C ALA A 34 -13.33 11.05 -5.53
N ARG A 35 -12.36 10.68 -4.68
CA ARG A 35 -12.26 11.17 -3.30
C ARG A 35 -11.81 12.63 -3.21
N ALA A 36 -10.92 13.07 -4.10
CA ALA A 36 -10.51 14.47 -4.21
C ALA A 36 -11.67 15.36 -4.69
N GLU A 37 -12.54 14.83 -5.56
CA GLU A 37 -13.80 15.48 -5.95
C GLU A 37 -14.80 15.51 -4.79
N ALA A 38 -14.96 14.41 -4.04
CA ALA A 38 -15.83 14.37 -2.86
C ALA A 38 -15.35 15.30 -1.73
N ALA A 39 -14.03 15.45 -1.56
CA ALA A 39 -13.40 16.34 -0.58
C ALA A 39 -13.68 17.84 -0.84
N ARG A 40 -14.10 18.23 -2.05
CA ARG A 40 -14.55 19.61 -2.32
C ARG A 40 -15.87 19.95 -1.62
N THR A 41 -16.57 18.93 -1.10
CA THR A 41 -17.90 19.07 -0.45
C THR A 41 -17.85 18.85 1.06
N SER A 42 -16.74 18.34 1.61
CA SER A 42 -16.58 18.09 3.05
C SER A 42 -15.79 19.22 3.69
N THR A 43 -16.32 19.79 4.78
CA THR A 43 -15.65 20.81 5.60
C THR A 43 -14.54 20.26 6.49
N GLU A 44 -14.33 18.94 6.52
CA GLU A 44 -13.25 18.29 7.27
C GLU A 44 -11.93 18.40 6.48
N ASP A 45 -10.87 18.89 7.13
CA ASP A 45 -9.53 18.99 6.50
C ASP A 45 -9.12 17.61 5.97
N PRO A 46 -8.97 17.43 4.65
CA PRO A 46 -8.69 16.13 4.04
C PRO A 46 -7.37 15.52 4.56
N THR A 47 -6.47 16.35 5.11
CA THR A 47 -5.26 15.89 5.78
C THR A 47 -5.56 15.13 7.07
N GLN A 48 -6.57 15.55 7.84
CA GLN A 48 -6.94 14.92 9.11
C GLN A 48 -7.54 13.53 8.91
N ALA A 49 -8.39 13.38 7.89
CA ALA A 49 -8.91 12.08 7.50
C ALA A 49 -7.77 11.13 7.08
N LEU A 50 -6.84 11.61 6.25
CA LEU A 50 -5.66 10.83 5.85
C LEU A 50 -4.75 10.46 7.03
N LEU A 51 -4.60 11.34 8.02
CA LEU A 51 -3.82 11.05 9.23
C LEU A 51 -4.46 9.92 10.03
N ARG A 52 -5.77 9.99 10.25
CA ARG A 52 -6.54 8.96 10.94
C ARG A 52 -6.43 7.60 10.23
N ASP A 53 -6.56 7.61 8.91
CA ASP A 53 -6.45 6.40 8.08
C ASP A 53 -5.03 5.80 8.11
N ALA A 54 -4.00 6.63 8.16
CA ALA A 54 -2.62 6.18 8.29
C ALA A 54 -2.35 5.52 9.65
N GLU A 55 -2.80 6.15 10.73
CA GLU A 55 -2.64 5.65 12.10
C GLU A 55 -3.45 4.38 12.36
N GLU A 56 -4.67 4.27 11.82
CA GLU A 56 -5.47 3.04 11.92
C GLU A 56 -4.78 1.88 11.19
N ALA A 57 -4.25 2.12 9.98
CA ALA A 57 -3.49 1.11 9.25
C ALA A 57 -2.22 0.68 10.01
N ASP A 58 -1.51 1.63 10.64
CA ASP A 58 -0.37 1.32 11.51
C ASP A 58 -0.79 0.44 12.72
N ARG A 59 -1.88 0.79 13.40
CA ARG A 59 -2.41 0.01 14.54
C ARG A 59 -2.85 -1.39 14.12
N GLN A 60 -3.54 -1.52 12.99
CA GLN A 60 -3.98 -2.80 12.47
C GLN A 60 -2.80 -3.70 12.09
N ARG A 61 -1.75 -3.13 11.45
CA ARG A 61 -0.49 -3.86 11.18
C ARG A 61 0.10 -4.39 12.49
N ASP A 62 0.22 -3.53 13.49
CA ASP A 62 0.88 -3.88 14.75
C ASP A 62 0.09 -4.95 15.51
N ALA A 63 -1.25 -4.86 15.53
CA ALA A 63 -2.11 -5.88 16.09
C ALA A 63 -1.95 -7.24 15.41
N LEU A 64 -1.93 -7.29 14.07
CA LEU A 64 -1.73 -8.54 13.32
C LEU A 64 -0.31 -9.10 13.50
N THR A 65 0.69 -8.22 13.55
CA THR A 65 2.08 -8.61 13.80
C THR A 65 2.25 -9.22 15.19
N ALA A 66 1.60 -8.64 16.21
CA ALA A 66 1.60 -9.18 17.57
C ALA A 66 0.90 -10.55 17.66
N GLN A 67 -0.09 -10.80 16.81
CA GLN A 67 -0.75 -12.10 16.68
C GLN A 67 0.07 -13.12 15.85
N GLY A 68 1.25 -12.75 15.35
CA GLY A 68 2.07 -13.60 14.47
C GLY A 68 1.51 -13.75 13.05
N ARG A 69 0.45 -13.02 12.69
CA ARG A 69 -0.22 -13.07 11.38
C ARG A 69 0.50 -12.19 10.36
N LEU A 70 1.77 -12.52 10.10
CA LEU A 70 2.69 -11.66 9.33
C LEU A 70 2.22 -11.42 7.88
N ALA A 71 1.70 -12.45 7.21
CA ALA A 71 1.21 -12.33 5.85
C ALA A 71 0.01 -11.37 5.74
N GLU A 72 -0.90 -11.40 6.72
CA GLU A 72 -2.07 -10.53 6.76
C GLU A 72 -1.71 -9.10 7.13
N ALA A 73 -0.72 -8.92 8.02
CA ALA A 73 -0.19 -7.61 8.39
C ALA A 73 0.42 -6.84 7.20
N LEU A 74 0.79 -7.53 6.11
CA LEU A 74 1.33 -6.89 4.91
C LEU A 74 0.33 -5.96 4.21
N HIS A 75 -0.96 -6.25 4.30
CA HIS A 75 -1.99 -5.39 3.69
C HIS A 75 -2.07 -4.02 4.39
N PRO A 76 -2.35 -3.92 5.71
CA PRO A 76 -2.38 -2.63 6.39
C PRO A 76 -1.02 -1.93 6.42
N ALA A 77 0.11 -2.67 6.40
CA ALA A 77 1.43 -2.04 6.26
C ALA A 77 1.60 -1.30 4.92
N ARG A 78 1.03 -1.81 3.82
CA ARG A 78 1.04 -1.11 2.52
C ARG A 78 0.11 0.10 2.54
N ASP A 79 -1.08 -0.04 3.11
CA ASP A 79 -2.03 1.07 3.21
C ASP A 79 -1.47 2.21 4.07
N ALA A 80 -0.77 1.92 5.17
CA ALA A 80 -0.06 2.92 5.97
C ALA A 80 0.97 3.70 5.13
N VAL A 81 1.82 3.00 4.35
CA VAL A 81 2.79 3.64 3.45
C VAL A 81 2.10 4.55 2.43
N ASP A 82 1.00 4.10 1.85
CA ASP A 82 0.23 4.85 0.87
C ASP A 82 -0.37 6.13 1.50
N HIS A 83 -0.97 6.04 2.70
CA HIS A 83 -1.54 7.18 3.41
C HIS A 83 -0.46 8.19 3.84
N TRP A 84 0.66 7.72 4.41
CA TRP A 84 1.78 8.60 4.76
C TRP A 84 2.40 9.27 3.53
N THR A 85 2.45 8.57 2.39
CA THR A 85 2.90 9.16 1.12
C THR A 85 1.94 10.24 0.64
N ALA A 86 0.64 10.01 0.69
CA ALA A 86 -0.37 11.02 0.35
C ALA A 86 -0.27 12.25 1.26
N LEU A 87 -0.03 12.06 2.57
CA LEU A 87 0.19 13.15 3.53
C LEU A 87 1.43 13.99 3.19
N THR A 88 2.55 13.36 2.80
CA THR A 88 3.75 14.10 2.38
C THR A 88 3.55 14.91 1.10
N GLN A 89 2.65 14.47 0.21
CA GLN A 89 2.29 15.18 -1.02
C GLN A 89 1.33 16.34 -0.72
N ALA A 90 0.36 16.12 0.17
CA ALA A 90 -0.59 17.15 0.61
C ALA A 90 0.10 18.26 1.43
N ARG A 91 1.11 17.91 2.23
CA ARG A 91 1.88 18.85 3.05
C ARG A 91 3.38 18.65 2.88
N VAL A 92 3.92 19.32 1.86
CA VAL A 92 5.36 19.31 1.56
C VAL A 92 6.16 19.74 2.80
N GLY A 93 7.18 18.97 3.15
CA GLY A 93 8.03 19.20 4.32
C GLY A 93 7.49 18.65 5.65
N ARG A 94 6.27 18.10 5.67
CA ARG A 94 5.71 17.36 6.83
C ARG A 94 5.68 15.86 6.55
N PHE A 95 5.56 15.06 7.62
CA PHE A 95 5.30 13.61 7.57
C PHE A 95 6.36 12.73 6.89
N GLN A 96 7.53 13.28 6.55
CA GLN A 96 8.58 12.52 5.87
C GLN A 96 9.16 11.42 6.77
N ASN A 97 9.32 11.69 8.07
CA ASN A 97 9.85 10.70 9.01
C ASN A 97 8.90 9.51 9.19
N GLU A 98 7.61 9.79 9.25
CA GLU A 98 6.51 8.85 9.40
C GLU A 98 6.43 7.96 8.15
N ARG A 99 6.46 8.57 6.96
CA ARG A 99 6.56 7.84 5.69
C ARG A 99 7.77 6.93 5.64
N GLN A 100 8.96 7.42 6.00
CA GLN A 100 10.18 6.59 6.01
C GLN A 100 10.08 5.46 7.03
N THR A 101 9.46 5.71 8.18
CA THR A 101 9.24 4.69 9.20
C THR A 101 8.27 3.61 8.72
N ALA A 102 7.16 3.99 8.09
CA ALA A 102 6.21 3.06 7.50
C ALA A 102 6.86 2.18 6.42
N LEU A 103 7.71 2.77 5.56
CA LEU A 103 8.47 2.04 4.54
C LEU A 103 9.41 1.00 5.17
N ARG A 104 10.22 1.38 6.16
CA ARG A 104 11.11 0.45 6.87
C ARG A 104 10.34 -0.68 7.54
N ARG A 105 9.19 -0.38 8.17
CA ARG A 105 8.35 -1.40 8.82
C ARG A 105 7.74 -2.37 7.81
N LEU A 106 7.29 -1.88 6.65
CA LEU A 106 6.79 -2.74 5.57
C LEU A 106 7.89 -3.66 5.03
N GLU A 107 9.11 -3.16 4.84
CA GLU A 107 10.25 -3.95 4.40
C GLU A 107 10.63 -5.03 5.42
N ALA A 108 10.74 -4.66 6.70
CA ALA A 108 11.01 -5.60 7.78
C ALA A 108 9.93 -6.69 7.86
N LEU A 109 8.66 -6.32 7.69
CA LEU A 109 7.54 -7.26 7.70
C LEU A 109 7.58 -8.21 6.50
N ARG A 110 7.93 -7.73 5.30
CA ARG A 110 8.11 -8.58 4.12
C ARG A 110 9.23 -9.59 4.31
N SER A 111 10.36 -9.15 4.86
CA SER A 111 11.50 -10.03 5.17
C SER A 111 11.07 -11.14 6.13
N ARG A 112 10.40 -10.77 7.23
CA ARG A 112 9.89 -11.75 8.21
C ARG A 112 8.82 -12.67 7.66
N ALA A 113 7.90 -12.19 6.82
CA ALA A 113 6.83 -13.01 6.24
C ALA A 113 7.34 -13.97 5.15
N GLY A 114 8.44 -13.62 4.46
CA GLY A 114 9.08 -14.48 3.46
C GLY A 114 10.08 -15.48 4.03
N SER A 115 10.44 -15.36 5.31
CA SER A 115 11.31 -16.30 6.03
C SER A 115 10.56 -17.39 6.80
N VAL A 116 9.22 -17.38 6.79
CA VAL A 116 8.34 -18.42 7.36
C VAL A 116 7.93 -19.39 6.26
#